data_AF-A0A8T3Q1W6-F1
#
_entry.id   AF-A0A8T3Q1W6-F1
#
_cell.length_a   1.000
_cell.length_b   1.000
_cell.length_c   1.000
_cell.angle_alpha   90.00
_cell.angle_beta   90.00
_cell.angle_gamma   90.00
#
_symmetry.space_group_name_H-M   'P 1'
#
loop_
_entity.id
_entity.type
_entity.pdbx_description
1 polymer ?
#
loop_
_entity_poly.entity_id
_entity_poly.type
_entity_poly.pdbx_seq_one_letter_code
_entity_poly.pdbx_strand_id
1 'polypeptide(L)'
;MVTVSDELRVRSQPRVSEDSIKYDPVLPLGTELLVLDGPVIGSGYTWYKVDPVAFAGLTGPGYGWVAMAGKDGEQWIALADSEPADVSLAKADVPRAAADPAAGIRMAASVNSFGLDLHRGLLADEALGLSDSNVVFSPTSIAIALAMARAGAKGDTAAEMDAVLRSESWDELASGVNALESAVTSRNATWQDGEGKRS
;
A
#
# COMPACT_ATOMS: atom_id res chain seq x y z
N MET A 1 -5.90 5.79 17.28
CA MET A 1 -6.87 4.67 17.14
C MET A 1 -8.17 5.09 17.82
N VAL A 2 -9.30 4.49 17.47
CA VAL A 2 -10.58 4.64 18.19
C VAL A 2 -11.15 3.28 18.50
N THR A 3 -11.90 3.17 19.59
CA THR A 3 -12.70 1.98 19.85
C THR A 3 -13.89 1.92 18.89
N VAL A 4 -14.10 0.77 18.27
CA VAL A 4 -15.25 0.49 17.38
C VAL A 4 -16.21 -0.55 17.97
N SER A 5 -15.92 -0.98 19.20
CA SER A 5 -16.79 -1.78 20.06
C SER A 5 -17.03 -1.03 21.37
N ASP A 6 -18.22 -1.22 21.94
CA ASP A 6 -18.67 -0.67 23.22
C ASP A 6 -18.21 -1.49 24.44
N GLU A 7 -17.58 -2.65 24.24
CA GLU A 7 -17.11 -3.54 25.30
C GLU A 7 -15.59 -3.73 25.33
N LEU A 8 -14.81 -2.78 24.79
CA LEU A 8 -13.36 -2.96 24.68
C LEU A 8 -12.69 -2.99 26.07
N ARG A 9 -12.11 -4.15 26.38
CA ARG A 9 -11.45 -4.41 27.66
C ARG A 9 -9.97 -4.02 27.63
N VAL A 10 -9.56 -3.13 28.54
CA VAL A 10 -8.15 -2.81 28.80
C VAL A 10 -7.55 -3.76 29.84
N ARG A 11 -6.29 -4.15 29.64
CA ARG A 11 -5.56 -5.11 30.49
C ARG A 11 -4.16 -4.63 30.87
N SER A 12 -3.62 -5.15 31.97
CA SER A 12 -2.22 -4.86 32.36
C SER A 12 -1.17 -5.55 31.48
N GLN A 13 -1.53 -6.60 30.75
CA GLN A 13 -0.62 -7.43 29.96
C GLN A 13 -1.24 -7.81 28.60
N PRO A 14 -0.44 -8.06 27.54
CA PRO A 14 -0.92 -8.42 26.20
C PRO A 14 -1.28 -9.92 26.11
N ARG A 15 -2.16 -10.39 27.00
CA ARG A 15 -2.60 -11.79 27.05
C ARG A 15 -3.89 -11.95 27.85
N VAL A 16 -4.57 -13.06 27.62
CA VAL A 16 -5.69 -13.52 28.44
C VAL A 16 -5.18 -14.62 29.38
N SER A 17 -4.90 -14.23 30.63
CA SER A 17 -4.40 -15.10 31.70
C SER A 17 -4.71 -14.48 33.07
N GLU A 18 -4.55 -15.25 34.15
CA GLU A 18 -4.85 -14.79 35.53
C GLU A 18 -3.95 -13.66 36.01
N ASP A 19 -2.71 -13.59 35.53
CA ASP A 19 -1.75 -12.53 35.84
C ASP A 19 -1.99 -11.23 35.03
N SER A 20 -2.93 -11.25 34.09
CA SER A 20 -3.38 -10.08 33.35
C SER A 20 -4.62 -9.45 34.00
N ILE A 21 -4.38 -8.45 34.83
CA ILE A 21 -5.42 -7.65 35.48
C ILE A 21 -6.29 -6.97 34.42
N LYS A 22 -7.61 -7.04 34.59
CA LYS A 22 -8.59 -6.31 33.78
C LYS A 22 -8.86 -4.96 34.44
N TYR A 23 -8.81 -3.89 33.66
CA TYR A 23 -9.17 -2.56 34.11
C TYR A 23 -10.66 -2.31 33.82
N ASP A 24 -11.30 -1.60 34.74
CA ASP A 24 -12.71 -1.19 34.71
C ASP A 24 -12.78 0.35 34.69
N PRO A 25 -13.73 0.96 33.97
CA PRO A 25 -14.73 0.34 33.10
C PRO A 25 -14.13 -0.20 31.78
N VAL A 26 -14.93 -0.90 30.97
CA VAL A 26 -14.61 -1.06 29.54
C VAL A 26 -14.63 0.30 28.86
N LEU A 27 -13.85 0.44 27.79
CA LEU A 27 -13.83 1.68 27.03
C LEU A 27 -15.11 1.78 26.18
N PRO A 28 -15.86 2.90 26.27
CA PRO A 28 -17.00 3.16 25.40
C PRO A 28 -16.60 3.20 23.92
N LEU A 29 -17.57 3.00 23.03
CA LEU A 29 -17.42 3.22 21.59
C LEU A 29 -16.92 4.65 21.30
N GLY A 30 -16.02 4.79 20.32
CA GLY A 30 -15.48 6.08 19.89
C GLY A 30 -14.41 6.68 20.82
N THR A 31 -13.94 5.93 21.82
CA THR A 31 -12.85 6.38 22.70
C THR A 31 -11.55 6.49 21.92
N GLU A 32 -10.94 7.68 21.92
CA GLU A 32 -9.64 7.91 21.29
C GLU A 32 -8.49 7.24 22.08
N LEU A 33 -7.63 6.55 21.34
CA LEU A 33 -6.52 5.75 21.83
C LEU A 33 -5.21 6.19 21.18
N LEU A 34 -4.26 6.64 21.99
CA LEU A 34 -2.87 6.84 21.59
C LEU A 34 -2.11 5.53 21.74
N VAL A 35 -1.45 5.05 20.67
CA VAL A 35 -0.65 3.83 20.73
C VAL A 35 0.69 4.14 21.40
N LEU A 36 0.98 3.43 22.48
CA LEU A 36 2.23 3.51 23.23
C LEU A 36 3.22 2.39 22.86
N ASP A 37 2.72 1.20 22.50
CA ASP A 37 3.54 0.01 22.20
C ASP A 37 2.75 -1.06 21.40
N GLY A 38 3.46 -2.02 20.79
CA GLY A 38 2.92 -3.10 19.96
C GLY A 38 3.30 -2.98 18.47
N PRO A 39 2.86 -3.93 17.60
CA PRO A 39 1.99 -5.07 17.91
C PRO A 39 2.69 -6.19 18.69
N VAL A 40 1.98 -6.77 19.67
CA VAL A 40 2.42 -7.99 20.38
C VAL A 40 1.39 -9.10 20.17
N ILE A 41 1.84 -10.29 19.77
CA ILE A 41 0.95 -11.45 19.59
C ILE A 41 0.88 -12.23 20.91
N GLY A 42 -0.33 -12.47 21.42
CA GLY A 42 -0.52 -13.18 22.69
C GLY A 42 -1.94 -13.72 22.87
N SER A 43 -2.08 -14.94 23.40
CA SER A 43 -3.37 -15.61 23.64
C SER A 43 -4.31 -15.68 22.41
N GLY A 44 -3.75 -15.66 21.19
CA GLY A 44 -4.50 -15.67 19.94
C GLY A 44 -5.03 -14.30 19.50
N TYR A 45 -4.53 -13.20 20.07
CA TYR A 45 -4.89 -11.83 19.71
C TYR A 45 -3.64 -11.04 19.33
N THR A 46 -3.84 -10.00 18.52
CA THR A 46 -2.86 -8.92 18.29
C THR A 46 -3.14 -7.80 19.27
N TRP A 47 -2.17 -7.48 20.13
CA TRP A 47 -2.30 -6.51 21.20
C TRP A 47 -1.55 -5.21 20.90
N TYR A 48 -2.14 -4.11 21.32
CA TYR A 48 -1.52 -2.79 21.35
C TYR A 48 -1.64 -2.20 22.75
N LYS A 49 -0.56 -1.57 23.22
CA LYS A 49 -0.58 -0.79 24.45
C LYS A 49 -1.06 0.60 24.09
N VAL A 50 -2.09 1.07 24.78
CA VAL A 50 -2.77 2.31 24.46
C VAL A 50 -3.00 3.18 25.69
N ASP A 51 -3.00 4.49 25.46
CA ASP A 51 -3.44 5.53 26.39
C ASP A 51 -4.76 6.14 25.88
N PRO A 52 -5.88 5.99 26.61
CA PRO A 52 -7.17 6.60 26.27
C PRO A 52 -7.19 8.12 26.55
N VAL A 53 -6.75 8.91 25.56
CA VAL A 53 -6.45 10.35 25.69
C VAL A 53 -7.59 11.20 26.27
N ALA A 54 -8.84 10.80 26.03
CA ALA A 54 -10.03 11.53 26.49
C ALA A 54 -10.88 10.75 27.53
N PHE A 55 -10.41 9.60 28.01
CA PHE A 55 -11.15 8.76 28.96
C PHE A 55 -10.43 8.66 30.30
N ALA A 56 -11.02 9.29 31.31
CA ALA A 56 -10.57 9.20 32.69
C ALA A 56 -11.42 8.19 33.48
N GLY A 57 -10.80 7.44 34.40
CA GLY A 57 -11.51 6.56 35.34
C GLY A 57 -11.21 5.07 35.21
N LEU A 58 -10.26 4.68 34.34
CA LEU A 58 -9.73 3.31 34.36
C LEU A 58 -9.11 2.98 35.72
N THR A 59 -9.48 1.84 36.30
CA THR A 59 -8.77 1.28 37.44
C THR A 59 -7.36 0.90 37.01
N GLY A 60 -6.32 1.60 37.49
CA GLY A 60 -4.93 1.33 37.10
C GLY A 60 -4.17 2.58 36.67
N PRO A 61 -3.11 2.44 35.83
CA PRO A 61 -2.20 3.54 35.53
C PRO A 61 -2.72 4.52 34.46
N GLY A 62 -3.97 4.39 34.02
CA GLY A 62 -4.56 5.18 32.95
C GLY A 62 -4.31 4.64 31.54
N TYR A 63 -3.34 3.75 31.35
CA TYR A 63 -3.04 3.09 30.07
C TYR A 63 -3.03 1.55 30.22
N GLY A 64 -3.08 0.82 29.11
CA GLY A 64 -2.96 -0.64 29.14
C GLY A 64 -3.05 -1.30 27.77
N TRP A 65 -3.08 -2.62 27.75
CA TRP A 65 -3.14 -3.43 26.53
C TRP A 65 -4.59 -3.69 26.12
N VAL A 66 -4.87 -3.51 24.84
CA VAL A 66 -6.16 -3.82 24.20
C VAL A 66 -5.93 -4.77 23.02
N ALA A 67 -6.87 -5.67 22.79
CA ALA A 67 -6.85 -6.55 21.63
C ALA A 67 -7.41 -5.80 20.41
N MET A 68 -6.77 -5.98 19.26
CA MET A 68 -7.17 -5.32 18.02
C MET A 68 -8.54 -5.79 17.53
N ALA A 69 -8.77 -7.10 17.58
CA ALA A 69 -9.96 -7.75 17.07
C ALA A 69 -10.30 -9.00 17.90
N GLY A 70 -11.56 -9.42 17.85
CA GLY A 70 -12.04 -10.71 18.35
C GLY A 70 -11.41 -11.90 17.63
N LYS A 71 -11.60 -13.11 18.17
CA LYS A 71 -11.08 -14.35 17.56
C LYS A 71 -11.78 -14.73 16.25
N ASP A 72 -12.96 -14.18 16.04
CA ASP A 72 -13.77 -14.25 14.82
C ASP A 72 -13.41 -13.16 13.80
N GLY A 73 -12.48 -12.27 14.12
CA GLY A 73 -12.03 -11.18 13.25
C GLY A 73 -12.84 -9.88 13.39
N GLU A 74 -13.79 -9.81 14.33
CA GLU A 74 -14.51 -8.56 14.63
C GLU A 74 -13.52 -7.50 15.13
N GLN A 75 -13.39 -6.37 14.45
CA GLN A 75 -12.49 -5.31 14.88
C GLN A 75 -13.06 -4.62 16.12
N TRP A 76 -12.23 -4.42 17.15
CA TRP A 76 -12.61 -3.71 18.38
C TRP A 76 -11.90 -2.36 18.52
N ILE A 77 -10.76 -2.20 17.86
CA ILE A 77 -10.13 -0.89 17.61
C ILE A 77 -9.91 -0.72 16.12
N ALA A 78 -10.16 0.48 15.64
CA ALA A 78 -9.75 0.93 14.33
C ALA A 78 -8.66 1.98 14.48
N LEU A 79 -7.92 2.24 13.41
CA LEU A 79 -7.27 3.54 13.31
C LEU A 79 -8.37 4.58 13.49
N ALA A 80 -8.07 5.63 14.27
CA ALA A 80 -8.99 6.73 14.33
C ALA A 80 -9.11 7.18 12.88
N ASP A 81 -10.28 7.03 12.29
CA ASP A 81 -10.75 8.08 11.41
C ASP A 81 -10.88 9.29 12.35
N SER A 82 -9.74 9.91 12.68
CA SER A 82 -9.71 11.34 12.56
C SER A 82 -10.37 11.56 11.22
N GLU A 83 -11.61 12.10 11.22
CA GLU A 83 -11.97 13.00 10.15
C GLU A 83 -10.72 13.85 10.00
N PRO A 84 -9.97 13.62 8.93
CA PRO A 84 -8.66 14.19 8.92
C PRO A 84 -8.92 15.69 8.96
N ALA A 85 -8.22 16.42 9.82
CA ALA A 85 -8.22 17.87 9.75
C ALA A 85 -7.83 18.22 8.32
N ASP A 86 -8.83 18.43 7.47
CA ASP A 86 -8.71 18.50 6.03
C ASP A 86 -7.57 17.63 5.45
N VAL A 87 -7.56 16.31 5.69
CA VAL A 87 -7.08 15.42 4.62
C VAL A 87 -8.33 15.16 3.80
N SER A 88 -8.74 16.21 3.08
CA SER A 88 -9.18 16.02 1.72
C SER A 88 -8.36 14.85 1.18
N LEU A 89 -9.04 13.74 0.87
CA LEU A 89 -8.54 12.84 -0.14
C LEU A 89 -8.22 13.78 -1.30
N ALA A 90 -6.95 14.16 -1.42
CA ALA A 90 -6.38 14.58 -2.67
C ALA A 90 -6.33 13.32 -3.55
N LYS A 91 -7.48 12.68 -3.75
CA LYS A 91 -7.83 12.26 -5.08
C LYS A 91 -7.74 13.54 -5.87
N ALA A 92 -6.79 13.56 -6.80
CA ALA A 92 -6.96 14.43 -7.93
C ALA A 92 -8.36 14.12 -8.50
N ASP A 93 -9.32 14.99 -8.20
CA ASP A 93 -10.59 15.09 -8.94
C ASP A 93 -10.34 15.80 -10.28
N VAL A 94 -9.05 15.98 -10.62
CA VAL A 94 -8.57 16.25 -11.95
C VAL A 94 -9.04 15.08 -12.82
N PRO A 95 -9.94 15.34 -13.79
CA PRO A 95 -10.22 14.36 -14.83
C PRO A 95 -8.88 13.88 -15.36
N ARG A 96 -8.66 12.57 -15.31
CA ARG A 96 -7.42 11.96 -15.77
C ARG A 96 -7.11 12.58 -17.14
N ALA A 97 -5.94 13.23 -17.25
CA ALA A 97 -5.63 14.00 -18.45
C ALA A 97 -5.85 13.12 -19.67
N ALA A 98 -6.55 13.66 -20.67
CA ALA A 98 -6.84 12.91 -21.88
C ALA A 98 -5.52 12.36 -22.43
N ALA A 99 -5.44 11.03 -22.50
CA ALA A 99 -4.26 10.35 -22.99
C ALA A 99 -3.98 10.78 -24.43
N ASP A 100 -2.83 11.40 -24.69
CA ASP A 100 -2.33 11.61 -26.04
C ASP A 100 -1.88 10.26 -26.62
N PRO A 101 -2.52 9.73 -27.67
CA PRO A 101 -2.10 8.47 -28.29
C PRO A 101 -0.65 8.51 -28.79
N ALA A 102 -0.15 9.67 -29.24
CA ALA A 102 1.23 9.79 -29.70
C ALA A 102 2.23 9.68 -28.55
N ALA A 103 1.92 10.24 -27.37
CA ALA A 103 2.69 10.03 -26.15
C ALA A 103 2.70 8.55 -25.73
N GLY A 104 1.56 7.85 -25.85
CA GLY A 104 1.48 6.41 -25.60
C GLY A 104 2.35 5.58 -26.55
N ILE A 105 2.41 5.94 -27.84
CA ILE A 105 3.28 5.28 -28.83
C ILE A 105 4.77 5.52 -28.51
N ARG A 106 5.16 6.75 -28.18
CA ARG A 106 6.54 7.08 -27.77
C ARG A 106 6.91 6.32 -26.50
N MET A 107 6.05 6.31 -25.49
CA MET A 107 6.28 5.57 -24.26
C MET A 107 6.40 4.06 -24.51
N ALA A 108 5.58 3.48 -25.40
CA ALA A 108 5.72 2.07 -25.77
C ALA A 108 7.09 1.77 -26.40
N ALA A 109 7.61 2.68 -27.25
CA ALA A 109 8.95 2.53 -27.82
C ALA A 109 10.06 2.65 -26.74
N SER A 110 9.92 3.57 -25.79
CA SER A 110 10.83 3.70 -24.65
C SER A 110 10.82 2.45 -23.77
N VAL A 111 9.63 1.93 -23.42
CA VAL A 111 9.47 0.70 -22.62
C VAL A 111 10.04 -0.53 -23.34
N ASN A 112 9.85 -0.63 -24.66
CA ASN A 112 10.45 -1.71 -25.45
C ASN A 112 11.98 -1.63 -25.43
N SER A 113 12.53 -0.44 -25.60
CA SER A 113 13.99 -0.23 -25.58
C SER A 113 14.57 -0.53 -24.19
N PHE A 114 13.90 -0.05 -23.13
CA PHE A 114 14.23 -0.37 -21.74
C PHE A 114 14.19 -1.89 -21.48
N GLY A 115 13.13 -2.57 -21.91
CA GLY A 115 13.00 -4.01 -21.75
C GLY A 115 14.09 -4.80 -22.49
N LEU A 116 14.48 -4.37 -23.69
CA LEU A 116 15.58 -4.98 -24.43
C LEU A 116 16.93 -4.79 -23.74
N ASP A 117 17.19 -3.61 -23.18
CA ASP A 117 18.43 -3.37 -22.44
C ASP A 117 18.48 -4.13 -21.12
N LEU A 118 17.37 -4.17 -20.39
CA LEU A 118 17.25 -4.99 -19.19
C LEU A 118 17.49 -6.47 -19.51
N HIS A 119 16.89 -6.99 -20.59
CA HIS A 119 17.11 -8.36 -21.03
C HIS A 119 18.59 -8.64 -21.33
N ARG A 120 19.26 -7.73 -22.07
CA ARG A 120 20.70 -7.86 -22.37
C ARG A 120 21.54 -7.81 -21.10
N GLY A 121 21.22 -6.91 -20.17
CA GLY A 121 21.91 -6.79 -18.88
C GLY A 121 21.78 -8.06 -18.05
N LEU A 122 20.57 -8.63 -17.96
CA LEU A 122 20.31 -9.88 -17.24
C LEU A 122 21.09 -11.07 -17.83
N LEU A 123 21.17 -11.18 -19.16
CA LEU A 123 21.92 -12.25 -19.81
C LEU A 123 23.44 -12.06 -19.78
N ALA A 124 23.92 -10.82 -19.69
CA ALA A 124 25.35 -10.52 -19.60
C ALA A 124 25.90 -10.67 -18.17
N ASP A 125 25.04 -10.68 -17.16
CA ASP A 125 25.43 -10.86 -15.77
C ASP A 125 25.67 -12.34 -15.45
N GLU A 126 26.94 -12.75 -15.49
CA GLU A 126 27.37 -14.12 -15.17
C GLU A 126 26.96 -14.54 -13.75
N ALA A 127 26.83 -13.60 -12.80
CA ALA A 127 26.44 -13.92 -11.43
C ALA A 127 24.99 -14.42 -11.33
N LEU A 128 24.15 -14.09 -12.31
CA LEU A 128 22.77 -14.57 -12.38
C LEU A 128 22.65 -15.96 -13.02
N GLY A 129 23.68 -16.43 -13.72
CA GLY A 129 23.69 -17.77 -14.33
C GLY A 129 22.58 -18.01 -15.36
N LEU A 130 22.11 -16.95 -16.05
CA LEU A 130 20.93 -16.99 -16.91
C LEU A 130 21.21 -17.40 -18.37
N SER A 131 22.47 -17.61 -18.76
CA SER A 131 22.90 -17.82 -20.15
C SER A 131 22.19 -18.97 -20.88
N ASP A 132 21.80 -20.03 -20.17
CA ASP A 132 21.09 -21.20 -20.71
C ASP A 132 19.66 -21.36 -20.13
N SER A 133 19.10 -20.28 -19.55
CA SER A 133 17.80 -20.30 -18.87
C SER A 133 16.72 -19.53 -19.62
N ASN A 134 15.46 -19.89 -19.39
CA ASN A 134 14.33 -19.09 -19.85
C ASN A 134 14.19 -17.85 -18.95
N VAL A 135 14.13 -16.66 -19.56
CA VAL A 135 13.94 -15.38 -18.86
C VAL A 135 12.59 -14.79 -19.24
N VAL A 136 11.75 -14.51 -18.26
CA VAL A 136 10.42 -13.91 -18.43
C VAL A 136 10.25 -12.76 -17.44
N PHE A 137 9.87 -11.59 -17.95
CA PHE A 137 9.50 -10.43 -17.14
C PHE A 137 8.55 -9.52 -17.93
N SER A 138 7.93 -8.57 -17.22
CA SER A 138 7.06 -7.54 -17.80
C SER A 138 7.79 -6.20 -17.82
N PRO A 139 8.35 -5.75 -18.96
CA PRO A 139 9.00 -4.45 -19.06
C PRO A 139 8.08 -3.29 -18.63
N THR A 140 6.80 -3.36 -19.02
CA THR A 140 5.80 -2.35 -18.69
C THR A 140 5.56 -2.24 -17.19
N SER A 141 5.41 -3.37 -16.49
CA SER A 141 5.17 -3.36 -15.04
C SER A 141 6.37 -2.81 -14.27
N ILE A 142 7.58 -3.19 -14.67
CA ILE A 142 8.82 -2.68 -14.07
C ILE A 142 8.95 -1.17 -14.32
N ALA A 143 8.70 -0.71 -15.55
CA ALA A 143 8.76 0.70 -15.90
C ALA A 143 7.76 1.55 -15.09
N ILE A 144 6.53 1.08 -14.89
CA ILE A 144 5.52 1.78 -14.07
C ILE A 144 5.97 1.87 -12.61
N ALA A 145 6.47 0.77 -12.03
CA ALA A 145 6.98 0.77 -10.66
C ALA A 145 8.14 1.77 -10.48
N LEU A 146 9.07 1.79 -11.43
CA LEU A 146 10.18 2.74 -11.44
C LEU A 146 9.71 4.19 -11.67
N ALA A 147 8.68 4.42 -12.49
CA ALA A 147 8.11 5.74 -12.69
C ALA A 147 7.48 6.30 -11.39
N MET A 148 6.84 5.44 -10.58
CA MET A 148 6.34 5.83 -9.26
C MET A 148 7.49 6.18 -8.30
N ALA A 149 8.56 5.38 -8.27
CA ALA A 149 9.73 5.71 -7.48
C ALA A 149 10.42 7.01 -7.96
N ARG A 150 10.44 7.24 -9.27
CA ARG A 150 10.99 8.44 -9.90
C ARG A 150 10.24 9.70 -9.49
N ALA A 151 8.93 9.63 -9.29
CA ALA A 151 8.11 10.74 -8.80
C ALA A 151 8.59 11.29 -7.44
N GLY A 152 9.20 10.44 -6.60
CA GLY A 152 9.76 10.82 -5.31
C GLY A 152 11.24 11.20 -5.32
N ALA A 153 11.95 10.93 -6.43
CA ALA A 153 13.40 11.17 -6.54
C ALA A 153 13.70 12.63 -6.90
N LYS A 154 14.90 13.10 -6.54
CA LYS A 154 15.40 14.46 -6.84
C LYS A 154 16.88 14.42 -7.23
N GLY A 155 17.36 15.49 -7.87
CA GLY A 155 18.76 15.64 -8.23
C GLY A 155 19.27 14.52 -9.14
N ASP A 156 20.48 14.05 -8.88
CA ASP A 156 21.16 13.05 -9.71
C ASP A 156 20.38 11.74 -9.83
N THR A 157 19.77 11.27 -8.73
CA THR A 157 18.93 10.06 -8.75
C THR A 157 17.74 10.21 -9.71
N ALA A 158 17.12 11.39 -9.77
CA ALA A 158 16.04 11.63 -10.72
C ALA A 158 16.52 11.59 -12.17
N ALA A 159 17.72 12.14 -12.44
CA ALA A 159 18.33 12.15 -13.78
C ALA A 159 18.77 10.75 -14.24
N GLU A 160 19.33 9.94 -13.34
CA GLU A 160 19.68 8.54 -13.63
C GLU A 160 18.42 7.73 -13.97
N MET A 161 17.34 7.91 -13.20
CA MET A 161 16.08 7.23 -13.45
C MET A 161 15.41 7.68 -14.77
N ASP A 162 15.52 8.96 -15.13
CA ASP A 162 15.12 9.47 -16.46
C ASP A 162 15.86 8.74 -17.59
N ALA A 163 17.18 8.62 -17.46
CA ALA A 163 18.01 7.97 -18.47
C ALA A 163 17.64 6.48 -18.65
N VAL A 164 17.40 5.77 -17.53
CA VAL A 164 16.96 4.37 -17.55
C VAL A 164 15.59 4.22 -18.20
N LEU A 165 14.64 5.09 -17.84
CA LEU A 165 13.27 5.06 -18.38
C LEU A 165 13.16 5.68 -19.78
N ARG A 166 14.25 6.26 -20.29
CA ARG A 166 14.33 6.97 -21.57
C ARG A 166 13.27 8.07 -21.68
N SER A 167 13.24 8.93 -20.66
CA SER A 167 12.43 10.15 -20.61
C SER A 167 13.33 11.38 -20.46
N GLU A 168 12.94 12.50 -21.08
CA GLU A 168 13.66 13.77 -20.94
C GLU A 168 13.20 14.55 -19.70
N SER A 169 12.02 14.22 -19.17
CA SER A 169 11.44 14.88 -18.00
C SER A 169 10.39 14.04 -17.28
N TRP A 170 10.06 14.44 -16.05
CA TRP A 170 8.93 13.89 -15.30
C TRP A 170 7.59 14.04 -16.02
N ASP A 171 7.32 15.20 -16.62
CA ASP A 171 6.03 15.47 -17.28
C ASP A 171 5.83 14.59 -18.51
N GLU A 172 6.90 14.37 -19.28
CA GLU A 172 6.89 13.43 -20.40
C GLU A 172 6.63 12.00 -19.92
N LEU A 173 7.34 11.56 -18.87
CA LEU A 173 7.19 10.23 -18.31
C LEU A 173 5.77 10.00 -17.77
N ALA A 174 5.24 10.93 -16.99
CA ALA A 174 3.90 10.84 -16.40
C ALA A 174 2.81 10.83 -17.48
N SER A 175 2.92 11.70 -18.48
CA SER A 175 1.98 11.74 -19.61
C SER A 175 2.04 10.47 -20.46
N GLY A 176 3.25 9.99 -20.76
CA GLY A 176 3.50 8.76 -21.51
C GLY A 176 2.97 7.51 -20.81
N VAL A 177 3.22 7.36 -19.50
CA VAL A 177 2.73 6.23 -18.69
C VAL A 177 1.20 6.22 -18.65
N ASN A 178 0.57 7.37 -18.38
CA ASN A 178 -0.89 7.49 -18.36
C ASN A 178 -1.51 7.11 -19.72
N ALA A 179 -0.90 7.55 -20.83
CA ALA A 179 -1.36 7.19 -22.16
C ALA A 179 -1.16 5.70 -22.48
N LEU A 180 -0.03 5.12 -22.07
CA LEU A 180 0.25 3.71 -22.25
C LEU A 180 -0.72 2.82 -21.45
N GLU A 181 -0.96 3.13 -20.18
CA GLU A 181 -1.92 2.40 -19.34
C GLU A 181 -3.33 2.45 -19.91
N SER A 182 -3.76 3.62 -20.38
CA SER A 182 -5.06 3.79 -21.03
C SER A 182 -5.18 2.91 -22.29
N ALA A 183 -4.12 2.86 -23.10
CA ALA A 183 -4.07 2.05 -24.31
C ALA A 183 -3.97 0.53 -24.05
N VAL A 184 -3.33 0.10 -22.95
CA VAL A 184 -3.29 -1.31 -22.54
C VAL A 184 -4.66 -1.74 -21.99
N THR A 185 -5.26 -0.90 -21.16
CA THR A 185 -6.58 -1.17 -20.56
C THR A 185 -7.67 -1.27 -21.64
N SER A 186 -7.68 -0.37 -22.62
CA SER A 186 -8.65 -0.42 -23.73
C SER A 186 -8.52 -1.70 -24.56
N ARG A 187 -7.29 -2.19 -24.77
CA ARG A 187 -7.03 -3.46 -25.49
C ARG A 187 -7.44 -4.68 -24.68
N ASN A 188 -7.22 -4.67 -23.36
CA ASN A 188 -7.66 -5.76 -22.49
C ASN A 188 -9.20 -5.86 -22.45
N ALA A 189 -9.92 -4.73 -22.48
CA ALA A 189 -11.38 -4.72 -22.49
C ALA A 189 -12.00 -5.28 -23.80
N THR A 190 -11.23 -5.34 -24.90
CA THR A 190 -11.71 -5.89 -26.18
C THR A 190 -11.62 -7.41 -26.28
N TRP A 191 -10.97 -8.10 -25.34
CA TRP A 191 -10.99 -9.56 -25.25
C TRP A 191 -12.20 -10.01 -24.43
N GLN A 192 -13.34 -10.22 -25.11
CA GLN A 192 -14.45 -10.99 -24.54
C GLN A 192 -14.13 -12.48 -24.75
N ASP A 193 -14.15 -13.25 -23.66
CA ASP A 193 -14.00 -14.70 -23.69
C ASP A 193 -15.03 -15.31 -24.64
N GLY A 194 -14.53 -16.00 -25.68
CA GLY A 194 -15.36 -16.76 -26.60
C GLY A 194 -16.17 -17.80 -25.82
N GLU A 195 -17.50 -17.72 -25.97
CA GLU A 195 -18.51 -18.56 -25.35
C GLU A 195 -18.10 -20.04 -25.19
N GLY A 196 -17.87 -20.45 -23.93
CA GLY A 196 -17.87 -21.86 -23.55
C GLY A 196 -19.28 -22.36 -23.30
N LYS A 197 -20.01 -22.74 -24.36
CA LYS A 197 -21.25 -23.54 -24.20
C LYS A 197 -20.88 -24.99 -23.88
N ARG A 198 -21.15 -25.41 -22.65
CA ARG A 198 -21.26 -26.82 -22.25
C ARG A 198 -22.68 -27.06 -21.74
N SER A 199 -23.47 -27.76 -22.55
CA SER A 199 -24.64 -28.55 -22.16
C SER A 199 -24.78 -29.69 -23.15
#